data_AF-A0A920NF56-F1
#
_entry.id   AF-A0A920NF56-F1
#
_cell.length_a   1.000
_cell.length_b   1.000
_cell.length_c   1.000
_cell.angle_alpha   90.00
_cell.angle_beta   90.00
_cell.angle_gamma   90.00
#
_symmetry.space_group_name_H-M   'P 1'
#
loop_
_entity.id
_entity.type
_entity.pdbx_description
1 polymer ?
#
loop_
_entity_poly.entity_id
_entity_poly.type
_entity_poly.pdbx_seq_one_letter_code
_entity_poly.pdbx_strand_id
1 'polypeptide(L)'
;MSDSTNADQPGWTRSEAIIDGAFDEAFRAANGRVLVATFASLISRVQQVINASYRNGRRVALVGTSMVVNSKLTKKLGYLQDPHDVLVPLDQALGLPNNKVTLMMTGSQGEPSSILGRLSVGRNRQFDLEDGDTVILSAHPIPGNEEVVSRTINKLIQAWSESDL
;
A
#
# COMPACT_ATOMS: atom_id res chain seq x y z
N MET A 1 30.89 0.82 -7.46
CA MET A 1 29.71 0.80 -8.35
C MET A 1 28.69 1.75 -7.72
N SER A 2 28.29 2.80 -8.42
CA SER A 2 27.38 3.86 -7.94
C SER A 2 25.97 3.59 -8.48
N ASP A 3 24.95 3.80 -7.65
CA ASP A 3 23.54 3.71 -8.05
C ASP A 3 23.11 5.06 -8.65
N SER A 4 22.85 5.09 -9.95
CA SER A 4 22.56 6.30 -10.74
C SER A 4 21.06 6.53 -10.96
N THR A 5 20.18 5.81 -10.27
CA THR A 5 18.74 5.81 -10.55
C THR A 5 18.06 7.19 -10.35
N ASN A 6 18.73 8.14 -9.66
CA ASN A 6 18.25 9.51 -9.44
C ASN A 6 19.27 10.61 -9.85
N ALA A 7 20.25 10.31 -10.70
CA ALA A 7 21.34 11.25 -11.01
C ALA A 7 20.90 12.53 -11.76
N ASP A 8 19.71 12.52 -12.36
CA ASP A 8 19.28 13.56 -13.31
C ASP A 8 18.24 14.55 -12.71
N GLN A 9 17.85 14.41 -11.44
CA GLN A 9 16.94 15.35 -10.78
C GLN A 9 17.68 16.28 -9.79
N PRO A 10 17.83 17.58 -10.09
CA PRO A 10 18.27 18.55 -9.09
C PRO A 10 17.18 18.73 -8.02
N GLY A 11 17.41 18.15 -6.83
CA GLY A 11 16.51 18.29 -5.68
C GLY A 11 16.87 17.40 -4.50
N TRP A 12 16.56 17.84 -3.28
CA TRP A 12 16.68 17.04 -2.07
C TRP A 12 15.61 15.93 -2.07
N THR A 13 15.96 14.71 -1.65
CA THR A 13 14.97 13.66 -1.35
C THR A 13 13.97 14.21 -0.34
N ARG A 14 12.68 14.21 -0.67
CA ARG A 14 11.62 14.67 0.24
C ARG A 14 11.77 13.97 1.60
N SER A 15 11.81 14.74 2.68
CA SER A 15 11.99 14.22 4.04
C SER A 15 10.96 13.14 4.37
N GLU A 16 11.40 12.05 4.99
CA GLU A 16 10.54 10.97 5.47
C GLU A 16 9.45 11.47 6.43
N ALA A 17 9.71 12.54 7.18
CA ALA A 17 8.75 13.15 8.09
C ALA A 17 7.52 13.72 7.37
N ILE A 18 7.67 14.20 6.12
CA ILE A 18 6.56 14.71 5.31
C ILE A 18 5.65 13.55 4.87
N ILE A 19 6.26 12.40 4.54
CA ILE A 19 5.53 11.19 4.13
C ILE A 19 4.73 10.63 5.31
N ASP A 20 5.33 10.58 6.50
CA ASP A 20 4.66 10.12 7.72
C ASP A 20 3.44 10.98 8.06
N GLY A 21 3.55 12.31 7.93
CA GLY A 21 2.45 13.24 8.13
C GLY A 21 1.30 13.02 7.13
N ALA A 22 1.63 12.81 5.85
CA ALA A 22 0.64 12.54 4.81
C ALA A 22 -0.09 11.21 5.04
N PHE A 23 0.62 10.17 5.53
CA PHE A 23 -0.03 8.93 5.92
C PHE A 23 -0.97 9.11 7.10
N ASP A 24 -0.54 9.80 8.15
CA ASP A 24 -1.38 10.02 9.32
C ASP A 24 -2.66 10.80 8.97
N GLU A 25 -2.57 11.79 8.09
CA GLU A 25 -3.74 12.53 7.59
C GLU A 25 -4.69 11.63 6.80
N ALA A 26 -4.17 10.87 5.82
CA ALA A 26 -4.98 9.96 5.03
C ALA A 26 -5.66 8.88 5.87
N PHE A 27 -4.94 8.31 6.85
CA PHE A 27 -5.44 7.25 7.72
C PHE A 27 -6.51 7.75 8.69
N ARG A 28 -6.40 9.01 9.13
CA ARG A 28 -7.37 9.67 10.00
C ARG A 28 -8.66 10.03 9.26
N ALA A 29 -8.55 10.43 7.99
CA ALA A 29 -9.70 10.77 7.15
C ALA A 29 -10.46 9.53 6.63
N ALA A 30 -9.79 8.37 6.53
CA ALA A 30 -10.38 7.15 5.98
C ALA A 30 -11.43 6.53 6.92
N ASN A 31 -12.69 6.45 6.47
CA ASN A 31 -13.77 5.81 7.22
C ASN A 31 -13.85 4.28 7.01
N GLY A 32 -13.36 3.77 5.87
CA GLY A 32 -13.28 2.34 5.58
C GLY A 32 -11.86 1.78 5.73
N ARG A 33 -11.55 0.73 4.98
CA ARG A 33 -10.21 0.12 4.97
C ARG A 33 -9.23 1.03 4.24
N VAL A 34 -7.96 0.98 4.61
CA VAL A 34 -6.90 1.69 3.89
C VAL A 34 -6.05 0.70 3.11
N LEU A 35 -6.02 0.84 1.79
CA LEU A 35 -5.34 -0.03 0.85
C LEU A 35 -4.08 0.69 0.34
N VAL A 36 -2.90 0.31 0.83
CA VAL A 36 -1.63 0.94 0.43
C VAL A 36 -0.91 0.07 -0.59
N ALA A 37 -0.78 0.55 -1.82
CA ALA A 37 -0.02 -0.12 -2.87
C ALA A 37 1.39 0.46 -2.97
N THR A 38 2.43 -0.38 -2.91
CA THR A 38 3.84 0.04 -3.08
C THR A 38 4.70 -1.10 -3.64
N PHE A 39 6.02 -0.87 -3.73
CA PHE A 39 7.00 -1.90 -4.04
C PHE A 39 7.36 -2.71 -2.80
N ALA A 40 7.37 -4.05 -2.92
CA ALA A 40 7.77 -4.95 -1.83
C ALA A 40 9.24 -4.78 -1.38
N SER A 41 10.08 -4.15 -2.20
CA SER A 41 11.48 -3.84 -1.87
C SER A 41 11.64 -2.54 -1.08
N LEU A 42 10.61 -1.69 -1.00
CA LEU A 42 10.68 -0.39 -0.33
C LEU A 42 10.36 -0.55 1.17
N ILE A 43 11.28 -1.17 1.92
CA ILE A 43 11.08 -1.55 3.32
C ILE A 43 10.83 -0.35 4.24
N SER A 44 11.45 0.80 3.98
CA SER A 44 11.17 2.03 4.71
C SER A 44 9.69 2.39 4.61
N ARG A 45 9.07 2.24 3.44
CA ARG A 45 7.64 2.48 3.26
C ARG A 45 6.77 1.48 4.02
N VAL A 46 7.17 0.21 4.09
CA VAL A 46 6.50 -0.80 4.93
C VAL A 46 6.53 -0.37 6.38
N GLN A 47 7.68 0.09 6.88
CA GLN A 47 7.80 0.58 8.25
C GLN A 47 6.90 1.80 8.51
N GLN A 48 6.88 2.77 7.60
CA GLN A 48 6.06 3.98 7.72
C GLN A 48 4.57 3.63 7.81
N VAL A 49 4.10 2.70 6.97
CA VAL A 49 2.71 2.23 6.98
C VAL A 49 2.39 1.50 8.28
N ILE A 50 3.28 0.64 8.79
CA ILE A 50 3.09 -0.03 10.09
C ILE A 50 2.95 1.00 11.21
N ASN A 51 3.85 1.99 11.24
CA ASN A 51 3.84 3.04 12.27
C ASN A 51 2.56 3.90 12.20
N ALA A 52 2.17 4.35 11.01
CA ALA A 52 0.95 5.13 10.82
C ALA A 52 -0.31 4.32 11.17
N SER A 53 -0.34 3.03 10.81
CA SER A 53 -1.44 2.13 11.17
C SER A 53 -1.58 2.00 12.69
N TYR A 54 -0.46 1.78 13.38
CA TYR A 54 -0.45 1.72 14.85
C TYR A 54 -0.97 3.01 15.48
N ARG A 55 -0.47 4.17 15.06
CA ARG A 55 -0.90 5.49 15.58
C ARG A 55 -2.40 5.74 15.39
N ASN A 56 -2.98 5.21 14.31
CA ASN A 56 -4.40 5.35 14.00
C ASN A 56 -5.24 4.13 14.48
N GLY A 57 -4.66 3.24 15.28
CA GLY A 57 -5.36 2.10 15.87
C GLY A 57 -5.86 1.08 14.86
N ARG A 58 -5.12 0.88 13.77
CA ARG A 58 -5.38 -0.10 12.70
C ARG A 58 -4.40 -1.26 12.77
N ARG A 59 -4.83 -2.43 12.28
CA ARG A 59 -3.98 -3.61 12.06
C ARG A 59 -3.63 -3.73 10.58
N VAL A 60 -2.45 -4.26 10.29
CA VAL A 60 -1.90 -4.33 8.94
C VAL A 60 -1.85 -5.78 8.48
N ALA A 61 -2.40 -6.06 7.30
CA ALA A 61 -2.15 -7.30 6.58
C ALA A 61 -1.29 -7.04 5.34
N LEU A 62 -0.24 -7.85 5.17
CA LEU A 62 0.60 -7.84 3.98
C LEU A 62 0.00 -8.75 2.91
N VAL A 63 -0.20 -8.22 1.71
CA VAL A 63 -0.89 -8.90 0.63
C VAL A 63 0.03 -9.04 -0.58
N GLY A 64 0.16 -10.28 -1.05
CA GLY A 64 1.01 -10.65 -2.18
C GLY A 64 2.30 -11.35 -1.76
N THR A 65 2.71 -12.35 -2.54
CA THR A 65 3.81 -13.26 -2.20
C THR A 65 5.12 -12.53 -1.92
N SER A 66 5.52 -11.59 -2.78
CA SER A 66 6.77 -10.84 -2.60
C SER A 66 6.74 -9.93 -1.36
N MET A 67 5.59 -9.30 -1.07
CA MET A 67 5.43 -8.45 0.12
C MET A 67 5.59 -9.27 1.40
N VAL A 68 4.96 -10.44 1.47
CA VAL A 68 5.05 -11.36 2.62
C VAL A 68 6.46 -11.92 2.78
N VAL A 69 7.07 -12.40 1.69
CA VAL A 69 8.41 -13.00 1.71
C VAL A 69 9.46 -11.96 2.13
N ASN A 70 9.46 -10.77 1.51
CA ASN A 70 10.42 -9.72 1.82
C ASN A 70 10.29 -9.24 3.26
N SER A 71 9.06 -8.98 3.72
CA SER A 71 8.82 -8.47 5.08
C SER A 71 9.20 -9.49 6.15
N LYS A 72 8.99 -10.79 5.90
CA LYS A 72 9.44 -11.85 6.81
C LYS A 72 10.96 -11.88 6.92
N LEU A 73 11.67 -11.75 5.79
CA LEU A 73 13.13 -11.71 5.76
C LEU A 73 13.66 -10.47 6.49
N THR A 74 13.12 -9.29 6.19
CA THR A 74 13.58 -8.03 6.78
C THR A 74 13.25 -7.90 8.27
N LYS A 75 12.11 -8.44 8.73
CA LYS A 75 11.79 -8.56 10.17
C LYS A 75 12.80 -9.46 10.89
N LYS A 76 13.19 -10.59 10.29
CA LYS A 76 14.22 -11.48 10.84
C LYS A 76 15.60 -10.82 10.92
N LEU A 77 15.94 -9.96 9.95
CA LEU A 77 17.21 -9.23 9.89
C LEU A 77 17.21 -7.94 10.74
N GLY A 78 16.07 -7.55 11.34
CA GLY A 78 15.95 -6.36 12.17
C GLY A 78 15.73 -5.04 11.40
N TYR A 79 15.58 -5.09 10.07
CA TYR A 79 15.30 -3.91 9.24
C TYR A 79 13.83 -3.48 9.25
N LEU A 80 12.93 -4.41 9.55
CA LEU A 80 11.51 -4.14 9.75
C LEU A 80 11.15 -4.44 11.20
N GLN A 81 10.53 -3.48 11.87
CA GLN A 81 10.15 -3.55 13.26
C GLN A 81 8.64 -3.47 13.40
N ASP A 82 8.12 -4.28 14.31
CA ASP A 82 6.70 -4.36 14.62
C ASP A 82 6.54 -4.66 16.12
N PRO A 83 6.94 -3.71 16.98
CA PRO A 83 6.99 -3.92 18.44
C PRO A 83 5.60 -3.97 19.09
N HIS A 84 4.55 -3.62 18.35
CA HIS A 84 3.17 -3.57 18.84
C HIS A 84 2.27 -4.63 18.21
N ASP A 85 2.86 -5.64 17.54
CA ASP A 85 2.17 -6.73 16.86
C ASP A 85 1.05 -6.22 15.92
N VAL A 86 1.33 -5.13 15.21
CA VAL A 86 0.42 -4.47 14.27
C VAL A 86 0.13 -5.38 13.09
N LEU A 87 1.13 -6.14 12.64
CA LEU A 87 1.00 -7.09 11.55
C LEU A 87 0.15 -8.29 11.98
N VAL A 88 -0.86 -8.60 11.18
CA VAL A 88 -1.75 -9.74 11.36
C VAL A 88 -1.91 -10.54 10.07
N PRO A 89 -2.28 -11.83 10.15
CA PRO A 89 -2.76 -12.59 9.02
C PRO A 89 -3.91 -11.90 8.29
N LEU A 90 -4.02 -12.11 6.97
CA LEU A 90 -5.03 -11.44 6.14
C LEU A 90 -6.46 -11.81 6.56
N ASP A 91 -6.71 -13.09 6.84
CA ASP A 91 -7.99 -13.59 7.33
C ASP A 91 -8.41 -12.91 8.64
N GLN A 92 -7.45 -12.71 9.56
CA GLN A 92 -7.70 -11.96 10.78
C GLN A 92 -8.04 -10.49 10.48
N ALA A 93 -7.30 -9.83 9.59
CA ALA A 93 -7.58 -8.44 9.22
C ALA A 93 -8.97 -8.28 8.58
N LEU A 94 -9.35 -9.18 7.67
CA LEU A 94 -10.66 -9.14 7.00
C LEU A 94 -11.83 -9.40 7.96
N GLY A 95 -11.59 -9.96 9.15
CA GLY A 95 -12.61 -10.11 10.19
C GLY A 95 -12.74 -8.91 11.14
N LEU A 96 -11.88 -7.90 11.02
CA LEU A 96 -11.96 -6.67 11.84
C LEU A 96 -12.94 -5.66 11.22
N PRO A 97 -13.44 -4.69 12.01
CA PRO A 97 -14.17 -3.55 11.45
C PRO A 97 -13.33 -2.82 10.39
N ASN A 98 -13.95 -2.40 9.27
CA ASN A 98 -13.25 -1.83 8.12
C ASN A 98 -12.31 -0.67 8.49
N ASN A 99 -12.74 0.22 9.38
CA ASN A 99 -11.93 1.35 9.87
C ASN A 99 -10.72 0.96 10.77
N LYS A 100 -10.54 -0.33 11.04
CA LYS A 100 -9.41 -0.91 11.77
C LYS A 100 -8.45 -1.65 10.87
N VAL A 101 -8.68 -1.65 9.55
CA VAL A 101 -7.90 -2.45 8.61
C VAL A 101 -7.03 -1.57 7.72
N THR A 102 -5.77 -1.99 7.58
CA THR A 102 -4.85 -1.53 6.55
C THR A 102 -4.35 -2.74 5.75
N LEU A 103 -4.54 -2.73 4.44
CA LEU A 103 -4.05 -3.76 3.53
C LEU A 103 -2.86 -3.19 2.75
N MET A 104 -1.68 -3.74 2.97
CA MET A 104 -0.47 -3.31 2.29
C MET A 104 -0.11 -4.30 1.19
N MET A 105 -0.11 -3.84 -0.05
CA MET A 105 -0.06 -4.71 -1.23
C MET A 105 0.95 -4.25 -2.28
N THR A 106 1.26 -5.13 -3.23
CA THR A 106 2.01 -4.78 -4.44
C THR A 106 1.12 -4.24 -5.55
N GLY A 107 1.74 -3.56 -6.51
CA GLY A 107 1.07 -3.12 -7.74
C GLY A 107 0.97 -1.63 -7.93
N SER A 108 1.82 -0.84 -7.27
CA SER A 108 1.82 0.62 -7.42
C SER A 108 2.12 1.12 -8.84
N GLN A 109 2.58 0.25 -9.75
CA GLN A 109 2.79 0.58 -11.17
C GLN A 109 1.61 0.16 -12.06
N GLY A 110 0.55 -0.41 -11.49
CA GLY A 110 -0.64 -0.79 -12.24
C GLY A 110 -0.48 -2.07 -13.07
N GLU A 111 0.49 -2.93 -12.76
CA GLU A 111 0.65 -4.19 -13.49
C GLU A 111 -0.62 -5.05 -13.33
N PRO A 112 -1.22 -5.58 -14.42
CA PRO A 112 -2.47 -6.34 -14.33
C PRO A 112 -2.40 -7.57 -13.43
N SER A 113 -1.21 -8.18 -13.31
CA SER A 113 -0.94 -9.34 -12.46
C SER A 113 -0.63 -8.99 -11.01
N SER A 114 -0.57 -7.71 -10.64
CA SER A 114 -0.41 -7.27 -9.26
C SER A 114 -1.72 -7.43 -8.47
N ILE A 115 -1.64 -7.27 -7.13
CA ILE A 115 -2.85 -7.29 -6.29
C ILE A 115 -3.76 -6.12 -6.68
N LEU A 116 -3.22 -4.91 -6.75
CA LEU A 116 -3.99 -3.73 -7.14
C LEU A 116 -4.59 -3.85 -8.54
N GLY A 117 -3.81 -4.35 -9.51
CA GLY A 117 -4.29 -4.59 -10.87
C GLY A 117 -5.46 -5.56 -10.92
N ARG A 118 -5.40 -6.67 -10.15
CA ARG A 118 -6.51 -7.62 -10.04
C ARG A 118 -7.73 -7.04 -9.33
N LEU A 119 -7.53 -6.25 -8.27
CA LEU A 119 -8.61 -5.57 -7.55
C LEU A 119 -9.36 -4.60 -8.46
N SER A 120 -8.64 -3.84 -9.29
CA SER A 120 -9.24 -2.86 -10.22
C SER A 120 -10.19 -3.45 -11.26
N VAL A 121 -10.21 -4.78 -11.42
CA VAL A 121 -11.07 -5.49 -12.37
C VAL A 121 -11.88 -6.62 -11.71
N GLY A 122 -11.98 -6.64 -10.37
CA GLY A 122 -12.77 -7.65 -9.63
C GLY A 122 -12.28 -9.08 -9.81
N ARG A 123 -10.96 -9.29 -9.95
CA ARG A 123 -10.35 -10.62 -10.17
C ARG A 123 -9.45 -11.08 -9.02
N ASN A 124 -9.44 -10.36 -7.90
CA ASN A 124 -8.63 -10.76 -6.76
C ASN A 124 -9.37 -11.80 -5.92
N ARG A 125 -8.78 -12.99 -5.75
CA ARG A 125 -9.47 -14.12 -5.11
C ARG A 125 -9.61 -14.00 -3.58
N GLN A 126 -8.83 -13.12 -2.95
CA GLN A 126 -8.74 -13.07 -1.48
C GLN A 126 -9.74 -12.09 -0.86
N PHE A 127 -10.07 -11.03 -1.59
CA PHE A 127 -11.02 -9.96 -1.22
C PHE A 127 -11.22 -9.05 -2.43
N ASP A 128 -12.32 -8.31 -2.43
CA ASP A 128 -12.63 -7.26 -3.42
C ASP A 128 -12.62 -5.88 -2.77
N LEU A 129 -12.69 -4.83 -3.60
CA LEU A 129 -12.89 -3.46 -3.11
C LEU A 129 -14.29 -3.31 -2.52
N GLU A 130 -14.39 -2.50 -1.47
CA GLU A 130 -15.64 -2.19 -0.79
C GLU A 130 -15.86 -0.68 -0.76
N ASP A 131 -17.12 -0.27 -0.63
CA ASP A 131 -17.47 1.12 -0.48
C ASP A 131 -16.81 1.73 0.77
N GLY A 132 -16.27 2.94 0.60
CA GLY A 132 -15.53 3.63 1.64
C GLY A 132 -14.07 3.21 1.79
N ASP A 133 -13.57 2.28 0.97
CA ASP A 133 -12.14 1.99 0.87
C ASP A 133 -11.35 3.23 0.43
N THR A 134 -10.19 3.44 1.05
CA THR A 134 -9.23 4.47 0.64
C THR A 134 -7.99 3.81 0.05
N VAL A 135 -7.72 4.04 -1.25
CA VAL A 135 -6.54 3.50 -1.94
C VAL A 135 -5.43 4.54 -2.00
N ILE A 136 -4.25 4.19 -1.48
CA ILE A 136 -3.04 5.04 -1.49
C ILE A 136 -1.99 4.40 -2.40
N LEU A 137 -1.63 5.11 -3.48
CA LEU A 137 -0.52 4.72 -4.35
C LEU A 137 0.78 5.31 -3.82
N SER A 138 1.56 4.45 -3.19
CA SER A 138 2.71 4.81 -2.39
C SER A 138 4.02 4.44 -3.09
N ALA A 139 4.19 4.89 -4.33
CA ALA A 139 5.45 4.81 -5.06
C ALA A 139 5.52 5.87 -6.16
N HIS A 140 6.73 6.25 -6.57
CA HIS A 140 6.90 7.03 -7.78
C HIS A 140 6.67 6.11 -9.00
N PRO A 141 5.87 6.51 -9.99
CA PRO A 141 5.82 5.85 -11.29
C PRO A 141 7.24 5.76 -11.86
N ILE A 142 7.61 4.58 -12.35
CA ILE A 142 8.83 4.43 -13.13
C ILE A 142 8.56 5.14 -14.47
N PRO A 143 9.50 5.97 -14.97
CA PRO A 143 9.33 6.62 -16.27
C PRO A 143 8.92 5.61 -17.36
N GLY A 144 7.82 5.89 -18.05
CA GLY A 144 7.21 5.01 -19.05
C GLY A 144 6.01 4.19 -18.56
N ASN A 145 5.74 4.13 -17.25
CA ASN A 145 4.58 3.44 -16.66
C ASN A 145 3.41 4.37 -16.31
N GLU A 146 3.50 5.67 -16.59
CA GLU A 146 2.52 6.69 -16.17
C GLU A 146 1.12 6.39 -16.73
N GLU A 147 1.03 5.93 -17.97
CA GLU A 147 -0.24 5.56 -18.61
C GLU A 147 -0.85 4.30 -17.97
N VAL A 148 -0.03 3.35 -17.53
CA VAL A 148 -0.49 2.10 -16.89
C VAL A 148 -1.03 2.40 -15.49
N VAL A 149 -0.32 3.24 -14.73
CA VAL A 149 -0.78 3.74 -13.43
C VAL A 149 -2.08 4.51 -13.58
N SER A 150 -2.15 5.45 -14.53
CA SER A 150 -3.35 6.25 -14.79
C SER A 150 -4.56 5.39 -15.18
N ARG A 151 -4.35 4.37 -16.03
CA ARG A 151 -5.41 3.40 -16.37
C ARG A 151 -5.88 2.60 -15.17
N THR A 152 -4.97 2.21 -14.28
CA THR A 152 -5.34 1.50 -13.04
C THR A 152 -6.16 2.39 -12.12
N ILE A 153 -5.76 3.65 -11.94
CA ILE A 153 -6.55 4.65 -11.19
C ILE A 153 -7.93 4.82 -11.81
N ASN A 154 -8.03 4.98 -13.13
CA ASN A 154 -9.31 5.13 -13.81
C ASN A 154 -10.23 3.92 -13.59
N LYS A 155 -9.69 2.70 -13.63
CA LYS A 155 -10.45 1.48 -13.36
C LYS A 155 -10.91 1.39 -11.90
N LEU A 156 -10.08 1.81 -10.94
CA LEU A 156 -10.47 1.89 -9.53
C LEU A 156 -11.64 2.88 -9.35
N ILE A 157 -11.57 4.05 -10.00
CA ILE A 157 -12.66 5.04 -9.98
C ILE A 157 -13.93 4.48 -10.62
N GLN A 158 -13.82 3.77 -11.75
CA GLN A 158 -14.97 3.13 -12.40
C GLN A 158 -15.61 2.06 -11.52
N ALA A 159 -14.79 1.18 -10.92
CA ALA A 159 -15.27 0.14 -10.02
C ALA A 159 -16.02 0.72 -8.81
N TRP A 160 -15.59 1.87 -8.27
CA TRP A 160 -16.33 2.59 -7.24
C TRP A 160 -17.66 3.15 -7.76
N SER A 161 -17.65 3.80 -8.92
CA SER A 161 -18.87 4.37 -9.51
C SER A 161 -19.94 3.33 -9.87
N GLU A 162 -19.55 2.09 -10.17
CA GLU A 162 -20.47 0.99 -10.45
C GLU A 162 -20.99 0.30 -9.19
N SER A 163 -20.32 0.48 -8.04
CA SER A 163 -20.76 -0.08 -6.75
C SER A 163 -21.84 0.78 -6.06
N ASP A 164 -21.95 2.06 -6.44
CA ASP A 164 -22.97 3.02 -5.99
C ASP A 164 -24.34 2.89 -6.74
N LEU A 165 -24.52 1.89 -7.61
CA LEU A 165 -25.74 1.62 -8.41
C LEU A 165 -26.43 0.30 -7.99
#